data_AF-A0A6J5B2D8-F1
#
_entry.id   AF-A0A6J5B2D8-F1
#
_cell.length_a   1.000
_cell.length_b   1.000
_cell.length_c   1.000
_cell.angle_alpha   90.00
_cell.angle_beta   90.00
_cell.angle_gamma   90.00
#
_symmetry.space_group_name_H-M   'P 1'
#
loop_
_entity.id
_entity.type
_entity.pdbx_description
1 polymer ?
#
loop_
_entity_poly.entity_id
_entity_poly.type
_entity_poly.pdbx_seq_one_letter_code
_entity_poly.pdbx_strand_id
1 'polypeptide(L)' 'MPQEKMLDTVMRKLDETRGTWPEISDRSGVPYQTLTKIACGIVRDPRVSTVQALLDYFATRPEQSTAADRAGATH' A
#
# COMPACT_ATOMS: atom_id res chain seq x y z
N MET A 1 -9.59 18.38 -8.11
CA MET A 1 -9.07 17.06 -8.50
C MET A 1 -8.90 16.18 -7.25
N PRO A 2 -9.88 15.34 -6.89
CA PRO A 2 -9.81 14.49 -5.69
C PRO A 2 -8.98 13.20 -5.88
N GLN A 3 -8.84 12.72 -7.13
CA GLN A 3 -8.14 11.46 -7.44
C GLN A 3 -6.63 11.55 -7.20
N GLU A 4 -6.02 12.69 -7.51
CA GLU A 4 -4.57 12.92 -7.32
C GLU A 4 -4.17 12.75 -5.85
N LYS A 5 -5.01 13.21 -4.91
CA LYS A 5 -4.73 13.11 -3.47
C LYS A 5 -4.80 11.67 -2.94
N MET A 6 -5.72 10.86 -3.47
CA MET A 6 -5.85 9.45 -3.07
C MET A 6 -4.65 8.64 -3.54
N LEU A 7 -4.26 8.81 -4.81
CA LEU A 7 -3.12 8.12 -5.38
C LEU A 7 -1.82 8.51 -4.65
N ASP A 8 -1.60 9.80 -4.40
CA ASP A 8 -0.42 10.28 -3.65
C ASP A 8 -0.33 9.65 -2.25
N THR A 9 -1.46 9.56 -1.55
CA THR A 9 -1.53 8.91 -0.24
C THR A 9 -1.18 7.43 -0.32
N VAL A 10 -1.70 6.71 -1.31
CA VAL A 10 -1.37 5.29 -1.55
C VAL A 10 0.11 5.13 -1.90
N MET A 11 0.69 6.01 -2.73
CA MET A 11 2.10 5.95 -3.10
C MET A 11 3.01 6.18 -1.89
N ARG A 12 2.70 7.17 -1.04
CA ARG A 12 3.43 7.39 0.22
C ARG A 12 3.36 6.16 1.14
N LYS A 13 2.16 5.60 1.34
CA LYS A 13 1.96 4.39 2.15
C LYS A 13 2.68 3.17 1.58
N LEU A 14 2.69 3.00 0.26
CA LEU A 14 3.42 1.94 -0.42
C LEU A 14 4.94 2.09 -0.24
N ASP A 15 5.44 3.33 -0.25
CA ASP A 15 6.87 3.59 -0.01
C ASP A 15 7.27 3.32 1.45
N GLU A 16 6.44 3.72 2.42
CA GLU A 16 6.62 3.42 3.85
C GLU A 16 6.58 1.90 4.14
N THR A 17 5.79 1.15 3.37
CA THR A 17 5.58 -0.30 3.56
C THR A 17 6.43 -1.16 2.62
N ARG A 18 7.54 -0.61 2.10
CA ARG A 18 8.50 -1.33 1.26
C ARG A 18 9.11 -2.51 2.03
N GLY A 19 8.58 -3.70 1.74
CA GLY A 19 8.95 -4.96 2.40
C GLY A 19 7.74 -5.83 2.71
N THR A 20 6.57 -5.24 2.95
CA THR A 20 5.33 -5.97 3.25
C THR A 20 4.35 -6.01 2.08
N TRP A 21 4.77 -5.57 0.90
CA TRP A 21 3.99 -5.63 -0.35
C TRP A 21 3.38 -7.02 -0.67
N PRO A 22 4.03 -8.16 -0.37
CA PRO A 22 3.41 -9.47 -0.56
C PRO A 22 2.16 -9.66 0.32
N GLU A 23 2.22 -9.25 1.58
CA GLU A 23 1.08 -9.31 2.51
C GLU A 23 -0.03 -8.34 2.06
N ILE A 24 0.34 -7.12 1.66
CA ILE A 24 -0.62 -6.14 1.15
C ILE A 24 -1.32 -6.69 -0.09
N SER A 25 -0.59 -7.38 -0.97
CA SER A 25 -1.16 -7.98 -2.19
C SER A 25 -2.22 -9.03 -1.88
N ASP A 26 -1.92 -9.94 -0.96
CA ASP A 26 -2.84 -10.98 -0.52
C ASP A 26 -4.11 -10.39 0.11
N ARG A 27 -3.94 -9.40 1.00
CA ARG A 27 -5.02 -8.82 1.80
C ARG A 27 -5.89 -7.83 1.03
N SER A 28 -5.30 -7.04 0.14
CA SER A 28 -6.03 -6.07 -0.69
C SER A 28 -6.68 -6.70 -1.92
N GLY A 29 -6.30 -7.94 -2.27
CA GLY A 29 -6.70 -8.59 -3.53
C GLY A 29 -6.08 -7.94 -4.76
N VAL A 30 -5.13 -7.00 -4.58
CA VAL A 30 -4.42 -6.34 -5.67
C VAL A 30 -3.12 -7.11 -5.96
N PRO A 31 -2.85 -7.53 -7.20
CA PRO A 31 -1.63 -8.27 -7.52
C PRO A 31 -0.35 -7.49 -7.18
N TYR A 32 0.67 -8.18 -6.66
CA TYR A 32 1.97 -7.58 -6.32
C TYR A 32 2.59 -6.78 -7.48
N GLN A 33 2.50 -7.33 -8.70
CA GLN A 33 2.92 -6.64 -9.93
C GLN A 33 2.22 -5.28 -10.12
N THR A 34 0.95 -5.18 -9.75
CA THR A 34 0.17 -3.94 -9.81
C THR A 34 0.65 -2.97 -8.73
N LEU A 35 0.90 -3.44 -7.51
CA LEU A 35 1.46 -2.60 -6.43
C LEU A 35 2.81 -1.99 -6.84
N THR A 36 3.72 -2.80 -7.37
CA THR A 36 5.04 -2.33 -7.82
C THR A 36 4.89 -1.32 -8.96
N LYS A 37 4.02 -1.57 -9.93
CA LYS A 37 3.78 -0.63 -11.04
C LYS A 37 3.18 0.69 -10.58
N ILE A 38 2.30 0.67 -9.57
CA ILE A 38 1.74 1.89 -8.96
C ILE A 38 2.83 2.63 -8.19
N ALA A 39 3.57 1.93 -7.31
CA ALA A 39 4.65 2.52 -6.51
C ALA A 39 5.77 3.11 -7.38
N CYS A 40 6.12 2.46 -8.50
CA CYS A 40 7.09 2.98 -9.46
C CYS A 40 6.54 4.07 -10.38
N GLY A 41 5.25 4.41 -10.31
CA GLY A 41 4.62 5.39 -11.21
C GLY A 41 4.53 4.95 -12.67
N ILE A 42 4.67 3.65 -12.96
CA ILE A 42 4.57 3.07 -14.31
C ILE A 42 3.12 3.14 -14.78
N VAL A 43 2.17 2.95 -13.88
CA VAL A 43 0.73 3.05 -14.17
C VAL A 43 0.31 4.51 -14.03
N ARG A 44 0.06 5.15 -15.17
CA ARG A 44 -0.38 6.56 -15.25
C ARG A 44 -1.82 6.77 -14.78
N ASP A 45 -2.69 5.78 -14.99
CA ASP A 45 -4.10 5.84 -14.62
C ASP A 45 -4.53 4.53 -13.96
N PRO A 46 -4.24 4.36 -12.65
CA PRO A 46 -4.74 3.20 -11.93
C PRO A 46 -6.26 3.34 -11.73
N ARG A 47 -6.99 2.23 -11.90
CA ARG A 47 -8.44 2.24 -11.65
C ARG A 47 -8.72 2.69 -10.23
N VAL A 48 -9.72 3.56 -10.07
CA VAL A 48 -10.17 4.06 -8.76
C VAL A 48 -10.47 2.91 -7.79
N SER A 49 -11.06 1.79 -8.26
CA SER A 49 -11.31 0.61 -7.44
C SER A 49 -10.04 0.01 -6.83
N THR A 50 -8.93 0.00 -7.58
CA THR A 50 -7.63 -0.48 -7.08
C THR A 50 -7.05 0.45 -6.04
N VAL A 51 -7.09 1.77 -6.31
CA VAL A 51 -6.63 2.79 -5.35
C VAL A 51 -7.47 2.74 -4.07
N GLN A 52 -8.79 2.59 -4.20
CA GLN A 52 -9.72 2.51 -3.08
C GLN A 52 -9.50 1.27 -2.22
N ALA A 53 -9.26 0.09 -2.82
CA ALA A 53 -8.97 -1.14 -2.08
C ALA A 53 -7.69 -1.02 -1.24
N LEU A 54 -6.66 -0.36 -1.79
CA LEU A 54 -5.43 -0.08 -1.05
C LEU A 54 -5.66 0.95 0.05
N LEU A 55 -6.43 2.00 -0.24
CA LEU A 55 -6.77 3.02 0.74
C LEU A 55 -7.58 2.43 1.90
N ASP A 56 -8.51 1.53 1.61
CA ASP A 56 -9.32 0.80 2.60
C ASP A 56 -8.44 -0.10 3.49
N TYR A 57 -7.52 -0.85 2.87
CA TYR A 57 -6.51 -1.63 3.59
C TYR A 57 -5.68 -0.75 4.54
N PHE A 58 -5.21 0.42 4.08
CA PHE A 58 -4.43 1.32 4.93
C PHE A 58 -5.28 2.05 5.97
N ALA A 59 -6.55 2.33 5.69
CA ALA A 59 -7.48 2.98 6.61
C ALA A 59 -7.86 2.05 7.79
N THR A 60 -7.92 0.74 7.54
CA THR A 60 -8.16 -0.27 8.59
C THR A 60 -6.93 -0.54 9.46
N ARG A 61 -5.73 -0.09 9.05
CA ARG A 61 -4.45 -0.27 9.78
C ARG A 61 -3.61 1.02 9.83
N PRO A 62 -4.05 2.07 10.55
CA PRO A 62 -3.28 3.30 10.67
C PRO A 62 -1.94 3.13 11.40
N GLU A 63 -1.79 2.08 12.22
CA GLU A 63 -0.65 1.91 13.15
C GLU A 63 0.56 1.14 12.58
N GLN A 64 0.46 0.56 11.37
CA GLN A 64 1.56 -0.24 10.80
C GLN A 64 2.60 0.58 10.00
N SER A 65 2.47 1.90 9.94
CA SER A 65 3.46 2.80 9.28
C SER A 65 4.76 3.02 10.09
N THR A 66 4.97 2.30 11.21
CA THR A 66 6.21 2.46 12.00
C THR A 66 6.70 1.13 12.56
N ALA A 67 7.75 0.58 11.94
CA ALA A 67 8.79 -0.21 12.61
C ALA A 67 8.41 -1.52 13.36
N ALA A 68 7.28 -2.15 13.06
CA ALA A 68 6.87 -3.40 13.72
C ALA A 68 7.36 -4.68 12.98
N ASP A 69 8.67 -4.81 12.82
CA ASP A 69 9.37 -6.11 12.82
C ASP A 69 10.84 -5.90 13.22
N ARG A 70 11.05 -5.40 14.44
CA ARG A 70 12.34 -5.53 15.14
C ARG A 70 12.20 -6.10 16.55
N ALA A 71 11.00 -6.50 16.95
CA ALA A 71 10.78 -7.21 18.20
C ALA A 71 10.79 -8.72 17.90
N GLY A 72 12.01 -9.26 17.74
CA GLY A 72 12.25 -10.66 18.01
C GLY A 72 11.74 -10.97 19.41
N ALA A 73 10.66 -11.73 19.48
CA ALA A 73 10.24 -12.39 20.69
C ALA A 73 11.30 -13.44 21.03
N THR A 74 12.02 -13.22 22.13
CA THR A 74 12.65 -14.32 22.86
C THR A 74 12.28 -14.13 24.32
N HIS A 75 11.38 -14.98 24.78
CA HIS A 75 11.11 -15.26 26.19
C HIS A 75 12.15 -16.28 26.67
#